data_AF-A0A317JAK4-F1
#
_entry.id   AF-A0A317JAK4-F1
#
_cell.length_a   1.000
_cell.length_b   1.000
_cell.length_c   1.000
_cell.angle_alpha   90.00
_cell.angle_beta   90.00
_cell.angle_gamma   90.00
#
_symmetry.space_group_name_H-M   'P 1'
#
loop_
_entity.id
_entity.type
_entity.pdbx_description
1 polymer ?
#
loop_
_entity_poly.entity_id
_entity_poly.type
_entity_poly.pdbx_seq_one_letter_code
_entity_poly.pdbx_strand_id
1 'polypeptide(L)'
;MKERARRSDGRKGQLLIMATLVLVPMVGLLGLVTDFGYMRFIKMSAQTAAESAAQAAMIAFHSQVGGSNYTCGGAVVCADNATNCAADIQTPSNAIDRGCMYAQQHGFKTSGNQKVTYQTGVNSVPPTATGTGSAAYWVTYRAVQKVPQLFSAIMGNPTGLVAARSTAALAGANDCIYALDPAAQGAVSVGGTASLVSSCGLYVDSNNACAVQTNGNGAQLQAPEYDVVGNTCTQNPLSPSPNTGVAPTSDPLSNLPVPASPTYHCDYWNYNMPNQQNVSLSPGTYCGGINVQNNNVTFSSGNYILVGGGLTTQSANSHISGTGVMFYNTYGQTDHGNQSLSYSPININATSTVNLTAPTTGTYAGILFFDDRNAPSGTSDSYGGGSSAVYQGTIYAKKATITLYGNSSVNSKYTIIVADKISLVGTSGISNDYSSLPNGSPIQQVVLLE
;
A
#
# COMPACT_ATOMS: atom_id res chain seq x y z
N MET A 1 0.35 103.21 32.39
CA MET A 1 -0.14 102.19 31.44
C MET A 1 0.32 100.83 31.93
N LYS A 2 -0.60 99.97 32.38
CA LYS A 2 -0.32 98.67 33.00
C LYS A 2 -1.20 97.66 32.27
N GLU A 3 -0.67 97.05 31.22
CA GLU A 3 -1.41 96.08 30.42
C GLU A 3 -1.17 94.66 30.97
N ARG A 4 -2.28 94.02 31.34
CA ARG A 4 -2.35 92.72 32.02
C ARG A 4 -2.25 91.59 30.99
N ALA A 5 -1.37 90.64 31.28
CA ALA A 5 -1.40 89.30 30.69
C ALA A 5 -2.56 88.47 31.26
N ARG A 6 -3.36 87.84 30.39
CA ARG A 6 -3.99 86.53 30.62
C ARG A 6 -4.62 86.01 29.32
N ARG A 7 -4.04 84.94 28.74
CA ARG A 7 -4.65 84.17 27.64
C ARG A 7 -4.83 82.71 28.06
N SER A 8 -6.09 82.39 28.39
CA SER A 8 -6.84 81.13 28.24
C SER A 8 -6.09 79.77 28.23
N ASP A 9 -6.31 78.99 29.30
CA ASP A 9 -5.75 77.66 29.60
C ASP A 9 -6.73 76.49 29.31
N GLY A 10 -7.57 76.59 28.27
CA GLY A 10 -8.73 75.69 28.05
C GLY A 10 -8.53 74.47 27.12
N ARG A 11 -7.34 74.23 26.56
CA ARG A 11 -7.15 73.21 25.49
C ARG A 11 -6.53 71.88 25.94
N LYS A 12 -6.10 71.74 27.20
CA LYS A 12 -5.36 70.54 27.66
C LYS A 12 -6.26 69.39 28.12
N GLY A 13 -7.51 69.64 28.53
CA GLY A 13 -8.43 68.60 29.01
C GLY A 13 -9.14 67.80 27.91
N GLN A 14 -9.49 68.44 26.79
CA GLN A 14 -10.22 67.81 25.69
C GLN A 14 -9.36 66.80 24.91
N LEU A 15 -8.05 67.05 24.84
CA LEU A 15 -7.08 66.14 24.23
C LEU A 15 -6.97 64.83 25.00
N LEU A 16 -7.07 64.88 26.34
CA LEU A 16 -6.96 63.70 27.20
C LEU A 16 -8.16 62.78 27.04
N ILE A 17 -9.38 63.35 26.94
CA ILE A 17 -10.61 62.60 26.71
C ILE A 17 -10.57 61.93 25.33
N MET A 18 -10.24 62.70 24.28
CA MET A 18 -10.11 62.15 22.91
C MET A 18 -9.04 61.08 22.81
N ALA A 19 -7.88 61.27 23.46
CA ALA A 19 -6.82 60.27 23.51
C ALA A 19 -7.28 58.99 24.20
N THR A 20 -7.97 59.07 25.34
CA THR A 20 -8.50 57.87 26.03
C THR A 20 -9.56 57.14 25.20
N LEU A 21 -10.41 57.88 24.48
CA LEU A 21 -11.49 57.32 23.66
C LEU A 21 -10.96 56.57 22.42
N VAL A 22 -9.79 56.95 21.91
CA VAL A 22 -9.10 56.28 20.79
C VAL A 22 -8.14 55.19 21.27
N LEU A 23 -7.51 55.36 22.43
CA LEU A 23 -6.54 54.41 22.96
C LEU A 23 -7.20 53.07 23.34
N VAL A 24 -8.38 53.10 23.96
CA VAL A 24 -9.12 51.89 24.36
C VAL A 24 -9.42 50.97 23.15
N PRO A 25 -10.04 51.45 22.05
CA PRO A 25 -10.29 50.60 20.88
C PRO A 25 -9.00 50.18 20.17
N MET A 26 -7.95 51.02 20.14
CA MET A 26 -6.66 50.61 19.57
C MET A 26 -6.01 49.46 20.35
N VAL A 27 -5.96 49.55 21.68
CA VAL A 27 -5.41 48.47 22.52
C VAL A 27 -6.28 47.21 22.40
N GLY A 28 -7.61 47.37 22.30
CA GLY A 28 -8.52 46.26 22.07
C GLY A 28 -8.26 45.52 20.74
N LEU A 29 -8.08 46.27 19.64
CA LEU A 29 -7.74 45.70 18.34
C LEU A 29 -6.37 45.01 18.34
N LEU A 30 -5.36 45.59 19.00
CA LEU A 30 -4.06 44.95 19.16
C LEU A 30 -4.18 43.63 19.92
N GLY A 31 -4.93 43.60 21.02
CA GLY A 31 -5.18 42.38 21.79
C GLY A 31 -5.89 41.31 20.95
N LEU A 32 -6.90 41.70 20.17
CA LEU A 32 -7.61 40.78 19.27
C LEU A 32 -6.69 40.19 18.20
N VAL A 33 -5.85 41.03 17.58
CA VAL A 33 -4.87 40.58 16.58
C VAL A 33 -3.85 39.63 17.19
N THR A 34 -3.37 39.89 18.41
CA THR A 34 -2.45 38.97 19.09
C THR A 34 -3.10 37.63 19.45
N ASP A 35 -4.34 37.64 19.94
CA ASP A 35 -5.08 36.42 20.28
C ASP A 35 -5.31 35.55 19.04
N PHE A 36 -5.78 36.18 17.95
CA PHE A 36 -6.01 35.47 16.69
C PHE A 36 -4.72 34.97 16.05
N GLY A 37 -3.67 35.81 16.03
CA GLY A 37 -2.36 35.46 15.50
C GLY A 37 -1.74 34.27 16.24
N TYR A 38 -1.80 34.28 17.58
CA TYR A 38 -1.29 33.19 18.40
C TYR A 38 -2.10 31.90 18.20
N MET A 39 -3.44 31.98 18.17
CA MET A 39 -4.28 30.82 17.86
C MET A 39 -3.99 30.22 16.49
N ARG A 40 -3.77 31.06 15.46
CA ARG A 40 -3.45 30.59 14.11
C ARG A 40 -2.08 29.92 14.07
N PHE A 41 -1.09 30.49 14.76
CA PHE A 41 0.24 29.89 14.91
C PHE A 41 0.17 28.51 15.58
N ILE A 42 -0.50 28.40 16.73
CA ILE A 42 -0.68 27.12 17.43
C ILE A 42 -1.50 26.14 16.59
N LYS A 43 -2.49 26.61 15.82
CA LYS A 43 -3.26 25.74 14.92
C LYS A 43 -2.39 25.12 13.83
N MET A 44 -1.54 25.92 13.17
CA MET A 44 -0.62 25.39 12.15
C MET A 44 0.37 24.40 12.77
N SER A 45 0.92 24.71 13.96
CA SER A 45 1.80 23.79 14.67
C SER A 45 1.10 22.48 15.06
N ALA A 46 -0.17 22.56 15.48
CA ALA A 46 -0.98 21.39 15.80
C ALA A 46 -1.30 20.54 14.56
N GLN A 47 -1.53 21.18 13.40
CA GLN A 47 -1.74 20.49 12.12
C GLN A 47 -0.48 19.70 11.73
N THR A 48 0.68 20.34 11.71
CA THR A 48 1.96 19.67 11.43
C THR A 48 2.22 18.51 12.40
N ALA A 49 1.93 18.68 13.69
CA ALA A 49 2.08 17.61 14.67
C ALA A 49 1.12 16.43 14.43
N ALA A 50 -0.14 16.71 14.04
CA ALA A 50 -1.11 15.66 13.76
C ALA A 50 -0.79 14.92 12.45
N GLU A 51 -0.41 15.64 11.39
CA GLU A 51 -0.05 15.08 10.08
C GLU A 51 1.19 14.20 10.16
N SER A 52 2.27 14.71 10.77
CA SER A 52 3.49 13.93 10.98
C SER A 52 3.24 12.69 11.83
N ALA A 53 2.42 12.78 12.88
CA ALA A 53 2.06 11.65 13.71
C ALA A 53 1.26 10.58 12.94
N ALA A 54 0.26 11.00 12.16
CA ALA A 54 -0.56 10.10 11.37
C ALA A 54 0.28 9.38 10.30
N GLN A 55 1.08 10.14 9.55
CA GLN A 55 1.95 9.59 8.51
C GLN A 55 3.02 8.66 9.08
N ALA A 56 3.74 9.08 10.13
CA ALA A 56 4.79 8.28 10.74
C ALA A 56 4.24 6.98 11.35
N ALA A 57 3.08 7.03 11.99
CA ALA A 57 2.42 5.83 12.50
C ALA A 57 2.06 4.86 11.38
N MET A 58 1.47 5.35 10.28
CA MET A 58 1.07 4.47 9.18
C MET A 58 2.24 3.90 8.41
N ILE A 59 3.30 4.67 8.16
CA ILE A 59 4.52 4.16 7.53
C ILE A 59 5.17 3.09 8.43
N ALA A 60 5.21 3.32 9.74
CA ALA A 60 5.75 2.36 10.69
C ALA A 60 4.90 1.08 10.76
N PHE A 61 3.57 1.21 10.68
CA PHE A 61 2.66 0.06 10.63
C PHE A 61 2.85 -0.73 9.34
N HIS A 62 2.80 -0.04 8.19
CA HIS A 62 2.92 -0.65 6.87
C HIS A 62 4.26 -1.36 6.65
N SER A 63 5.33 -0.86 7.29
CA SER A 63 6.65 -1.51 7.25
C SER A 63 6.78 -2.75 8.16
N GLN A 64 5.80 -3.01 9.04
CA GLN A 64 5.82 -4.13 9.99
C GLN A 64 4.74 -5.18 9.70
N VAL A 65 3.60 -4.78 9.14
CA VAL A 65 2.44 -5.65 8.92
C VAL A 65 2.03 -5.52 7.45
N GLY A 66 2.09 -6.63 6.72
CA GLY A 66 1.67 -6.71 5.33
C GLY A 66 0.30 -7.36 5.14
N GLY A 67 -0.22 -7.25 3.92
CA GLY A 67 -1.54 -7.74 3.52
C GLY A 67 -2.57 -6.62 3.39
N SER A 68 -3.82 -7.01 3.18
CA SER A 68 -4.93 -6.08 3.00
C SER A 68 -6.07 -6.30 3.99
N ASN A 69 -6.04 -7.36 4.81
CA ASN A 69 -7.09 -7.68 5.76
C ASN A 69 -6.48 -7.97 7.13
N TYR A 70 -6.78 -7.08 8.09
CA TYR A 70 -6.15 -7.09 9.42
C TYR A 70 -7.15 -7.48 10.50
N THR A 71 -6.63 -8.06 11.58
CA THR A 71 -7.39 -8.32 12.82
C THR A 71 -6.67 -7.67 13.99
N CYS A 72 -7.44 -7.14 14.94
CA CYS A 72 -6.88 -6.47 16.11
C CYS A 72 -6.10 -7.46 16.98
N GLY A 73 -4.92 -7.07 17.43
CA GLY A 73 -4.04 -7.89 18.26
C GLY A 73 -2.60 -7.94 17.74
N GLY A 74 -1.66 -8.30 18.64
CA GLY A 74 -0.23 -8.34 18.30
C GLY A 74 0.30 -6.98 17.88
N ALA A 75 0.77 -6.88 16.63
CA ALA A 75 1.29 -5.64 16.04
C ALA A 75 0.18 -4.66 15.58
N VAL A 76 -1.07 -5.12 15.49
CA VAL A 76 -2.22 -4.31 15.04
C VAL A 76 -2.95 -3.73 16.26
N VAL A 77 -2.72 -2.44 16.52
CA VAL A 77 -3.31 -1.71 17.64
C VAL A 77 -4.65 -1.10 17.23
N CYS A 78 -5.74 -1.57 17.83
CA CYS A 78 -7.08 -1.03 17.61
C CYS A 78 -7.56 -0.22 18.82
N ALA A 79 -8.17 0.93 18.56
CA ALA A 79 -8.71 1.83 19.56
C ALA A 79 -9.96 2.52 19.02
N ASP A 80 -11.13 1.92 19.29
CA ASP A 80 -12.42 2.39 18.79
C ASP A 80 -12.74 3.83 19.26
N ASN A 81 -12.24 4.21 20.43
CA ASN A 81 -12.39 5.53 21.04
C ASN A 81 -11.07 6.28 21.10
N ALA A 82 -11.17 7.61 21.11
CA ALA A 82 -10.00 8.49 21.24
C ALA A 82 -9.23 8.21 22.54
N THR A 83 -8.02 7.67 22.40
CA THR A 83 -7.15 7.24 23.48
C THR A 83 -5.97 8.19 23.60
N ASN A 84 -5.51 8.49 24.82
CA ASN A 84 -4.40 9.41 25.03
C ASN A 84 -3.07 8.79 24.60
N CYS A 85 -2.24 9.55 23.88
CA CYS A 85 -0.83 9.25 23.75
C CYS A 85 -0.14 9.34 25.11
N ALA A 86 0.83 8.46 25.36
CA ALA A 86 1.74 8.60 26.50
C ALA A 86 2.52 9.92 26.41
N ALA A 87 2.82 10.53 27.56
CA ALA A 87 3.31 11.90 27.62
C ALA A 87 4.79 12.06 27.21
N ASP A 88 5.64 11.05 27.44
CA ASP A 88 7.08 11.15 27.21
C ASP A 88 7.63 9.84 26.61
N ILE A 89 7.39 9.64 25.31
CA ILE A 89 7.85 8.44 24.60
C ILE A 89 9.29 8.68 24.12
N GLN A 90 10.22 7.89 24.65
CA GLN A 90 11.63 7.88 24.21
C GLN A 90 11.94 6.72 23.28
N THR A 91 11.26 5.58 23.46
CA THR A 91 11.38 4.40 22.63
C THR A 91 9.97 3.89 22.28
N PRO A 92 9.56 3.93 21.01
CA PRO A 92 8.22 3.52 20.62
C PRO A 92 8.08 2.00 20.63
N SER A 93 7.09 1.47 21.34
CA SER A 93 6.86 0.01 21.41
C SER A 93 6.11 -0.54 20.19
N ASN A 94 5.32 0.31 19.54
CA ASN A 94 4.49 -0.03 18.39
C ASN A 94 4.40 1.17 17.42
N ALA A 95 3.71 0.97 16.30
CA ALA A 95 3.54 2.01 15.28
C ALA A 95 2.79 3.26 15.78
N ILE A 96 1.82 3.10 16.69
CA ILE A 96 1.06 4.21 17.27
C ILE A 96 1.92 5.05 18.22
N ASP A 97 2.70 4.40 19.07
CA ASP A 97 3.67 5.11 19.92
C ASP A 97 4.67 5.92 19.08
N ARG A 98 5.03 5.41 17.90
CA ARG A 98 5.89 6.14 16.96
C ARG A 98 5.21 7.42 16.48
N GLY A 99 3.94 7.37 16.09
CA GLY A 99 3.19 8.58 15.74
C GLY A 99 3.08 9.56 16.91
N CYS A 100 2.75 9.09 18.11
CA CYS A 100 2.74 9.91 19.33
C CYS A 100 4.10 10.59 19.60
N MET A 101 5.21 9.90 19.39
CA MET A 101 6.56 10.45 19.51
C MET A 101 6.84 11.56 18.49
N TYR A 102 6.38 11.42 17.23
CA TYR A 102 6.51 12.48 16.24
C TYR A 102 5.69 13.73 16.60
N ALA A 103 4.47 13.56 17.13
CA ALA A 103 3.71 14.69 17.68
C ALA A 103 4.50 15.42 18.79
N GLN A 104 5.17 14.68 19.67
CA GLN A 104 6.01 15.22 20.74
C GLN A 104 7.21 15.99 20.17
N GLN A 105 7.87 15.50 19.12
CA GLN A 105 8.97 16.20 18.45
C GLN A 105 8.52 17.52 17.83
N HIS A 106 7.25 17.61 17.41
CA HIS A 106 6.61 18.85 16.96
C HIS A 106 5.99 19.69 18.08
N GLY A 107 6.32 19.39 19.35
CA GLY A 107 5.96 20.22 20.51
C GLY A 107 4.58 19.97 21.10
N PHE A 108 3.90 18.88 20.70
CA PHE A 108 2.61 18.48 21.24
C PHE A 108 2.72 17.17 22.02
N LYS A 109 2.46 17.21 23.32
CA LYS A 109 2.38 16.02 24.17
C LYS A 109 1.20 16.08 25.12
N THR A 110 0.78 14.93 25.65
CA THR A 110 -0.31 14.88 26.64
C THR A 110 0.21 15.33 28.00
N SER A 111 0.26 16.65 28.22
CA SER A 111 0.70 17.24 29.49
C SER A 111 0.19 18.67 29.63
N GLY A 112 -0.19 19.07 30.86
CA GLY A 112 -0.59 20.44 31.18
C GLY A 112 -1.76 20.94 30.34
N ASN A 113 -1.50 21.93 29.48
CA ASN A 113 -2.50 22.55 28.61
C ASN A 113 -2.62 21.87 27.24
N GLN A 114 -1.86 20.81 26.97
CA GLN A 114 -1.87 20.06 25.72
C GLN A 114 -2.42 18.64 25.90
N LYS A 115 -3.08 18.13 24.87
CA LYS A 115 -3.59 16.77 24.82
C LYS A 115 -3.43 16.22 23.41
N VAL A 116 -2.77 15.05 23.29
CA VAL A 116 -2.65 14.32 22.03
C VAL A 116 -3.37 12.99 22.17
N THR A 117 -4.29 12.71 21.25
CA THR A 117 -5.05 11.45 21.25
C THR A 117 -5.00 10.79 19.88
N TYR A 118 -5.01 9.46 19.87
CA TYR A 118 -5.16 8.65 18.67
C TYR A 118 -6.47 7.86 18.70
N GLN A 119 -6.93 7.44 17.53
CA GLN A 119 -8.03 6.51 17.33
C GLN A 119 -7.68 5.65 16.12
N THR A 120 -7.95 4.35 16.16
CA THR A 120 -7.58 3.43 15.08
C THR A 120 -8.69 2.43 14.81
N GLY A 121 -8.72 1.90 13.58
CA GLY A 121 -9.64 0.84 13.20
C GLY A 121 -9.10 0.03 12.03
N VAL A 122 -9.61 -1.20 11.90
CA VAL A 122 -9.32 -2.11 10.78
C VAL A 122 -10.60 -2.33 9.97
N ASN A 123 -10.45 -2.62 8.68
CA ASN A 123 -11.53 -3.00 7.75
C ASN A 123 -12.81 -2.17 7.93
N SER A 124 -12.65 -0.86 8.09
CA SER A 124 -13.75 0.05 8.45
C SER A 124 -13.52 1.43 7.86
N VAL A 125 -14.61 2.19 7.76
CA VAL A 125 -14.56 3.58 7.32
C VAL A 125 -14.03 4.45 8.46
N PRO A 126 -12.98 5.26 8.24
CA PRO A 126 -12.52 6.22 9.24
C PRO A 126 -13.65 7.21 9.59
N PRO A 127 -14.01 7.40 10.88
CA PRO A 127 -15.11 8.28 11.28
C PRO A 127 -14.92 9.74 10.84
N THR A 128 -13.67 10.14 10.59
CA THR A 128 -13.29 11.48 10.16
C THR A 128 -13.34 11.69 8.66
N ALA A 129 -13.45 10.62 7.86
CA ALA A 129 -13.40 10.62 6.40
C ALA A 129 -14.48 9.69 5.82
N THR A 130 -15.76 9.94 6.15
CA THR A 130 -16.88 9.06 5.78
C THR A 130 -17.15 8.94 4.27
N GLY A 131 -16.56 9.83 3.46
CA GLY A 131 -16.60 9.75 1.99
C GLY A 131 -15.55 8.81 1.40
N THR A 132 -14.60 8.34 2.21
CA THR A 132 -13.65 7.31 1.82
C THR A 132 -14.28 5.94 2.10
N GLY A 133 -14.09 4.97 1.21
CA GLY A 133 -14.58 3.60 1.43
C GLY A 133 -13.95 2.93 2.66
N SER A 134 -14.19 1.63 2.83
CA SER A 134 -13.50 0.87 3.88
C SER A 134 -11.99 0.90 3.67
N ALA A 135 -11.24 1.31 4.69
CA ALA A 135 -9.78 1.22 4.70
C ALA A 135 -9.33 -0.05 5.42
N ALA A 136 -8.24 -0.67 4.94
CA ALA A 136 -7.69 -1.88 5.56
C ALA A 136 -7.28 -1.61 7.01
N TYR A 137 -6.58 -0.50 7.24
CA TYR A 137 -6.24 0.03 8.56
C TYR A 137 -6.14 1.56 8.50
N TRP A 138 -6.58 2.25 9.54
CA TRP A 138 -6.50 3.70 9.63
C TRP A 138 -6.15 4.16 11.05
N VAL A 139 -5.54 5.33 11.13
CA VAL A 139 -5.25 6.04 12.38
C VAL A 139 -5.60 7.52 12.25
N THR A 140 -6.27 8.06 13.26
CA THR A 140 -6.51 9.50 13.38
C THR A 140 -5.81 10.04 14.62
N TYR A 141 -4.91 11.00 14.42
CA TYR A 141 -4.33 11.79 15.52
C TYR A 141 -5.08 13.10 15.69
N ARG A 142 -5.23 13.53 16.94
CA ARG A 142 -5.80 14.83 17.31
C ARG A 142 -4.86 15.51 18.30
N ALA A 143 -4.39 16.69 17.93
CA ALA A 143 -3.56 17.55 18.76
C ALA A 143 -4.42 18.72 19.26
N VAL A 144 -4.50 18.87 20.57
CA VAL A 144 -5.30 19.89 21.24
C VAL A 144 -4.44 20.70 22.19
N GLN A 145 -4.58 22.02 22.18
CA GLN A 145 -3.93 22.91 23.14
C GLN A 145 -4.89 23.99 23.63
N LYS A 146 -4.94 24.18 24.95
CA LYS A 146 -5.57 25.34 25.58
C LYS A 146 -4.59 26.50 25.59
N VAL A 147 -4.95 27.59 24.91
CA VAL A 147 -4.16 28.81 24.81
C VAL A 147 -4.78 29.93 25.64
N PRO A 148 -4.00 30.73 26.38
CA PRO A 148 -4.51 31.91 27.03
C PRO A 148 -4.98 32.94 25.98
N GLN A 149 -6.04 33.67 26.29
CA GLN A 149 -6.55 34.77 25.49
C GLN A 149 -6.34 36.07 26.26
N LEU A 150 -5.67 37.05 25.69
CA LEU A 150 -5.37 38.34 26.33
C LEU A 150 -6.57 39.28 26.22
N PHE A 151 -7.15 39.41 25.03
CA PHE A 151 -8.31 40.29 24.78
C PHE A 151 -9.60 39.64 25.23
N SER A 152 -9.81 38.36 24.88
CA SER A 152 -11.05 37.65 25.24
C SER A 152 -11.18 37.44 26.76
N ALA A 153 -10.07 37.46 27.52
CA ALA A 153 -10.08 37.42 28.98
C ALA A 153 -10.83 38.60 29.61
N ILE A 154 -10.76 39.79 29.01
CA ILE A 154 -11.46 40.98 29.49
C ILE A 154 -12.98 40.77 29.45
N MET A 155 -13.47 39.94 28.53
CA MET A 155 -14.88 39.56 28.38
C MET A 155 -15.23 38.24 29.10
N GLY A 156 -14.36 37.73 29.98
CA GLY A 156 -14.60 36.51 30.76
C GLY A 156 -14.24 35.20 30.05
N ASN A 157 -13.57 35.24 28.90
CA ASN A 157 -13.10 34.06 28.16
C ASN A 157 -11.57 33.97 28.21
N PRO A 158 -10.98 33.49 29.34
CA PRO A 158 -9.54 33.54 29.55
C PRO A 158 -8.74 32.53 28.72
N THR A 159 -9.39 31.54 28.12
CA THR A 159 -8.73 30.49 27.35
C THR A 159 -9.51 30.13 26.09
N GLY A 160 -8.79 29.89 25.00
CA GLY A 160 -9.31 29.28 23.77
C GLY A 160 -8.78 27.87 23.61
N LEU A 161 -9.56 26.99 22.96
CA LEU A 161 -9.14 25.63 22.64
C LEU A 161 -8.82 25.55 21.15
N VAL A 162 -7.57 25.25 20.84
CA VAL A 162 -7.11 25.03 19.46
C VAL A 162 -6.96 23.54 19.26
N ALA A 163 -7.54 23.03 18.17
CA ALA A 163 -7.47 21.63 17.82
C ALA A 163 -7.12 21.47 16.33
N ALA A 164 -6.32 20.46 16.04
CA ALA A 164 -6.08 19.96 14.71
C ALA A 164 -6.18 18.43 14.72
N ARG A 165 -6.50 17.86 13.57
CA ARG A 165 -6.57 16.42 13.37
C ARG A 165 -5.99 16.06 12.02
N SER A 166 -5.45 14.86 11.91
CA SER A 166 -5.07 14.26 10.64
C SER A 166 -5.35 12.77 10.70
N THR A 167 -5.82 12.21 9.59
CA THR A 167 -6.09 10.77 9.45
C THR A 167 -5.17 10.22 8.38
N ALA A 168 -4.53 9.09 8.66
CA ALA A 168 -3.78 8.34 7.67
C ALA A 168 -4.36 6.94 7.59
N ALA A 169 -4.39 6.36 6.39
CA ALA A 169 -4.98 5.06 6.14
C ALA A 169 -4.15 4.25 5.15
N LEU A 170 -4.33 2.93 5.19
CA LEU A 170 -3.95 2.05 4.11
C LEU A 170 -5.12 1.95 3.14
N ALA A 171 -4.87 2.43 1.92
CA ALA A 171 -5.78 2.33 0.79
C ALA A 171 -5.15 1.44 -0.28
N GLY A 172 -5.98 0.84 -1.14
CA GLY A 172 -5.50 0.08 -2.28
C GLY A 172 -4.62 0.94 -3.20
N ALA A 173 -3.52 0.38 -3.70
CA ALA A 173 -2.70 1.02 -4.72
C ALA A 173 -3.44 1.10 -6.06
N ASN A 174 -3.16 2.16 -6.83
CA ASN A 174 -3.67 2.35 -8.19
C ASN A 174 -2.90 1.50 -9.21
N ASP A 175 -1.62 1.24 -8.94
CA ASP A 175 -0.81 0.34 -9.72
C ASP A 175 -1.07 -1.11 -9.32
N CYS A 176 -1.03 -1.99 -10.32
CA CYS A 176 -1.10 -3.43 -10.07
C CYS A 176 -0.06 -4.23 -10.84
N ILE A 177 0.87 -3.55 -11.52
CA ILE A 177 1.99 -4.15 -12.21
C ILE A 177 3.26 -3.51 -11.67
N TYR A 178 4.12 -4.30 -11.03
CA TYR A 178 5.36 -3.85 -10.42
C TYR A 178 6.54 -4.66 -10.97
N ALA A 179 7.49 -3.99 -11.61
CA ALA A 179 8.80 -4.54 -11.93
C ALA A 179 9.84 -3.98 -10.95
N LEU A 180 10.47 -4.85 -10.17
CA LEU A 180 11.25 -4.52 -8.98
C LEU A 180 12.78 -4.50 -9.20
N ASP A 181 13.27 -4.94 -10.37
CA ASP A 181 14.72 -4.87 -10.64
C ASP A 181 15.16 -3.40 -10.77
N PRO A 182 16.11 -2.91 -9.95
CA PRO A 182 16.49 -1.50 -9.89
C PRO A 182 17.38 -1.04 -11.06
N ALA A 183 17.90 -1.94 -11.89
CA ALA A 183 18.86 -1.62 -12.95
C ALA A 183 18.59 -2.32 -14.30
N ALA A 184 17.59 -3.21 -14.38
CA ALA A 184 17.30 -3.96 -15.59
C ALA A 184 16.94 -3.08 -16.78
N GLN A 185 17.59 -3.34 -17.91
CA GLN A 185 17.08 -2.94 -19.21
C GLN A 185 15.88 -3.83 -19.56
N GLY A 186 14.77 -3.23 -19.97
CA GLY A 186 13.54 -3.95 -20.26
C GLY A 186 12.98 -4.67 -19.05
N ALA A 187 13.03 -4.04 -17.87
CA ALA A 187 12.38 -4.51 -16.64
C ALA A 187 10.90 -4.84 -16.89
N VAL A 188 10.24 -4.05 -17.74
CA VAL A 188 9.03 -4.47 -18.45
C VAL A 188 9.35 -4.52 -19.94
N SER A 189 9.17 -5.69 -20.54
CA SER A 189 9.43 -5.92 -21.96
C SER A 189 8.21 -6.47 -22.69
N VAL A 190 7.87 -5.88 -23.85
CA VAL A 190 6.76 -6.33 -24.71
C VAL A 190 7.31 -6.64 -26.10
N GLY A 191 7.23 -7.89 -26.54
CA GLY A 191 7.84 -8.36 -27.78
C GLY A 191 6.86 -8.61 -28.94
N GLY A 192 7.35 -8.45 -30.17
CA GLY A 192 6.67 -8.84 -31.41
C GLY A 192 5.39 -8.05 -31.66
N THR A 193 4.25 -8.75 -31.59
CA THR A 193 2.90 -8.19 -31.75
C THR A 193 2.08 -8.33 -30.47
N ALA A 194 2.74 -8.56 -29.32
CA ALA A 194 2.05 -8.69 -28.04
C ALA A 194 1.44 -7.33 -27.63
N SER A 195 0.25 -7.39 -27.04
CA SER A 195 -0.44 -6.23 -26.51
C SER A 195 -0.79 -6.44 -25.04
N LEU A 196 -0.45 -5.48 -24.17
CA LEU A 196 -0.94 -5.43 -22.81
C LEU A 196 -1.96 -4.30 -22.67
N VAL A 197 -3.18 -4.64 -22.24
CA VAL A 197 -4.20 -3.66 -21.88
C VAL A 197 -4.53 -3.82 -20.40
N SER A 198 -4.19 -2.81 -19.60
CA SER A 198 -4.35 -2.79 -18.15
C SER A 198 -5.38 -1.73 -17.73
N SER A 199 -6.23 -2.09 -16.77
CA SER A 199 -7.12 -1.14 -16.08
C SER A 199 -6.48 -0.49 -14.84
N CYS A 200 -5.27 -0.91 -14.48
CA CYS A 200 -4.47 -0.37 -13.36
C CYS A 200 -3.14 0.19 -13.87
N GLY A 201 -2.51 1.05 -13.06
CA GLY A 201 -1.19 1.61 -13.38
C GLY A 201 -0.05 0.59 -13.32
N LEU A 202 1.08 1.00 -13.87
CA LEU A 202 2.30 0.21 -13.96
C LEU A 202 3.46 0.98 -13.35
N TYR A 203 4.18 0.33 -12.44
CA TYR A 203 5.33 0.87 -11.73
C TYR A 203 6.60 0.09 -12.09
N VAL A 204 7.67 0.78 -12.47
CA VAL A 204 8.97 0.20 -12.83
C VAL A 204 10.09 0.84 -12.03
N ASP A 205 10.71 0.03 -11.17
CA ASP A 205 11.75 0.48 -10.23
C ASP A 205 13.13 0.68 -10.90
N SER A 206 13.30 0.18 -12.13
CA SER A 206 14.58 0.26 -12.85
C SER A 206 14.93 1.70 -13.22
N ASN A 207 16.14 2.13 -12.83
CA ASN A 207 16.71 3.43 -13.18
C ASN A 207 17.33 3.48 -14.59
N ASN A 208 17.20 2.41 -15.37
CA ASN A 208 17.79 2.29 -16.70
C ASN A 208 17.14 3.25 -17.71
N ALA A 209 17.92 3.74 -18.69
CA ALA A 209 17.40 4.58 -19.77
C ALA A 209 16.35 3.89 -20.65
N CYS A 210 16.34 2.56 -20.67
CA CYS A 210 15.33 1.73 -21.34
C CYS A 210 14.71 0.74 -20.35
N ALA A 211 14.19 1.22 -19.22
CA ALA A 211 13.54 0.43 -18.19
C ALA A 211 12.25 -0.25 -18.70
N VAL A 212 11.43 0.48 -19.46
CA VAL A 212 10.32 -0.10 -20.24
C VAL A 212 10.74 -0.21 -21.69
N GLN A 213 10.58 -1.39 -22.29
CA GLN A 213 10.96 -1.64 -23.67
C GLN A 213 9.85 -2.33 -24.46
N THR A 214 9.56 -1.84 -25.67
CA THR A 214 8.76 -2.57 -26.64
C THR A 214 9.61 -2.93 -27.85
N ASN A 215 9.67 -4.21 -28.22
CA ASN A 215 10.45 -4.69 -29.36
C ASN A 215 9.53 -5.25 -30.45
N GLY A 216 9.15 -4.41 -31.42
CA GLY A 216 8.28 -4.78 -32.55
C GLY A 216 7.21 -3.73 -32.81
N ASN A 217 6.96 -3.41 -34.09
CA ASN A 217 6.06 -2.30 -34.47
C ASN A 217 4.61 -2.54 -34.00
N GLY A 218 4.22 -3.80 -33.80
CA GLY A 218 2.89 -4.20 -33.34
C GLY A 218 2.76 -4.31 -31.82
N ALA A 219 3.84 -4.09 -31.06
CA ALA A 219 3.79 -4.14 -29.60
C ALA A 219 2.99 -2.96 -29.05
N GLN A 220 2.06 -3.25 -28.13
CA GLN A 220 1.20 -2.24 -27.50
C GLN A 220 1.26 -2.41 -25.98
N LEU A 221 1.36 -1.29 -25.28
CA LEU A 221 1.30 -1.22 -23.83
C LEU A 221 0.34 -0.09 -23.47
N GLN A 222 -0.78 -0.43 -22.86
CA GLN A 222 -1.84 0.49 -22.48
C GLN A 222 -2.17 0.31 -21.00
N ALA A 223 -1.96 1.35 -20.21
CA ALA A 223 -2.33 1.46 -18.82
C ALA A 223 -2.78 2.92 -18.55
N PRO A 224 -3.62 3.16 -17.53
CA PRO A 224 -4.03 4.51 -17.14
C PRO A 224 -2.87 5.38 -16.61
N GLU A 225 -1.79 4.77 -16.11
CA GLU A 225 -0.64 5.45 -15.52
C GLU A 225 0.62 4.60 -15.72
N TYR A 226 1.77 5.26 -15.90
CA TYR A 226 3.08 4.63 -15.97
C TYR A 226 4.06 5.42 -15.11
N ASP A 227 4.51 4.83 -14.02
CA ASP A 227 5.54 5.38 -13.14
C ASP A 227 6.84 4.62 -13.36
N VAL A 228 7.90 5.34 -13.74
CA VAL A 228 9.18 4.72 -14.14
C VAL A 228 10.33 5.49 -13.50
N VAL A 229 11.18 4.81 -12.72
CA VAL A 229 12.35 5.47 -12.10
C VAL A 229 13.34 5.95 -13.17
N GLY A 230 13.61 5.11 -14.18
CA GLY A 230 14.44 5.41 -15.33
C GLY A 230 13.65 6.06 -16.48
N ASN A 231 13.83 5.54 -17.69
CA ASN A 231 13.13 6.02 -18.90
C ASN A 231 12.54 4.87 -19.72
N THR A 232 11.75 5.21 -20.73
CA THR A 232 11.05 4.27 -21.61
C THR A 232 11.63 4.29 -23.03
N CYS A 233 11.92 3.12 -23.59
CA CYS A 233 12.35 2.92 -24.98
C CYS A 233 11.28 2.14 -25.73
N THR A 234 10.18 2.81 -26.05
CA THR A 234 9.06 2.22 -26.79
C THR A 234 9.07 2.65 -28.25
N GLN A 235 8.62 1.76 -29.15
CA GLN A 235 8.53 2.06 -30.58
C GLN A 235 7.28 2.89 -30.89
N ASN A 236 6.21 2.66 -30.12
CA ASN A 236 4.99 3.44 -30.14
C ASN A 236 4.94 4.33 -28.89
N PRO A 237 4.50 5.60 -28.99
CA PRO A 237 4.37 6.46 -27.83
C PRO A 237 3.31 5.90 -26.86
N LEU A 238 3.63 5.91 -25.57
CA LEU A 238 2.70 5.54 -24.51
C LEU A 238 1.72 6.68 -24.25
N SER A 239 0.45 6.34 -23.98
CA SER A 239 -0.61 7.29 -23.65
C SER A 239 -1.34 6.80 -22.38
N PRO A 240 -1.43 7.61 -21.31
CA PRO A 240 -0.79 8.93 -21.15
C PRO A 240 0.75 8.84 -21.16
N SER A 241 1.42 9.99 -21.26
CA SER A 241 2.89 10.03 -21.26
C SER A 241 3.45 9.47 -19.93
N PRO A 242 4.52 8.66 -19.96
CA PRO A 242 5.10 8.10 -18.74
C PRO A 242 5.63 9.17 -17.79
N ASN A 243 5.37 8.98 -16.51
CA ASN A 243 5.95 9.77 -15.42
C ASN A 243 7.33 9.17 -15.08
N THR A 244 8.39 9.79 -15.61
CA THR A 244 9.76 9.32 -15.42
C THR A 244 10.47 10.04 -14.26
N GLY A 245 11.47 9.39 -13.67
CA GLY A 245 12.24 9.96 -12.55
C GLY A 245 11.50 9.90 -11.21
N VAL A 246 10.52 9.02 -11.07
CA VAL A 246 9.85 8.78 -9.78
C VAL A 246 10.83 8.19 -8.76
N ALA A 247 10.55 8.38 -7.47
CA ALA A 247 11.38 7.80 -6.41
C ALA A 247 11.17 6.28 -6.36
N PRO A 248 12.25 5.45 -6.26
CA PRO A 248 12.14 4.00 -6.17
C PRO A 248 11.23 3.52 -5.04
N THR A 249 10.52 2.42 -5.27
CA THR A 249 9.64 1.81 -4.29
C THR A 249 10.19 0.48 -3.82
N SER A 250 10.11 0.22 -2.51
CA SER A 250 10.37 -1.12 -1.99
C SER A 250 9.26 -2.09 -2.42
N ASP A 251 9.59 -3.38 -2.41
CA ASP A 251 8.64 -4.47 -2.67
C ASP A 251 7.31 -4.28 -1.87
N PRO A 252 6.17 -4.08 -2.57
CA PRO A 252 4.88 -3.77 -1.95
C PRO A 252 4.32 -4.91 -1.10
N LEU A 253 4.78 -6.14 -1.31
CA LEU A 253 4.36 -7.32 -0.57
C LEU A 253 5.45 -7.85 0.35
N SER A 254 6.52 -7.10 0.61
CA SER A 254 7.64 -7.50 1.47
C SER A 254 7.23 -7.99 2.86
N ASN A 255 6.16 -7.42 3.42
CA ASN A 255 5.67 -7.73 4.78
C ASN A 255 4.59 -8.81 4.83
N LEU A 256 4.19 -9.40 3.70
CA LEU A 256 3.24 -10.51 3.69
C LEU A 256 3.92 -11.75 4.35
N PRO A 257 3.32 -12.39 5.38
CA PRO A 257 3.94 -13.53 6.04
C PRO A 257 4.17 -14.72 5.09
N VAL A 258 5.38 -15.29 5.08
CA VAL A 258 5.66 -16.53 4.33
C VAL A 258 5.24 -17.75 5.13
N PRO A 259 4.58 -18.75 4.52
CA PRO A 259 4.27 -20.02 5.18
C PRO A 259 5.49 -20.94 5.18
N ALA A 260 6.61 -20.45 5.69
CA ALA A 260 7.89 -21.16 5.70
C ALA A 260 8.03 -22.07 6.93
N SER A 261 8.71 -23.20 6.74
CA SER A 261 9.08 -24.14 7.82
C SER A 261 10.58 -24.45 7.74
N PRO A 262 11.30 -24.62 8.88
CA PRO A 262 12.69 -25.10 8.86
C PRO A 262 12.87 -26.46 8.18
N THR A 263 11.85 -27.32 8.31
CA THR A 263 11.75 -28.59 7.58
C THR A 263 10.31 -28.78 7.18
N TYR A 264 10.06 -28.92 5.88
CA TYR A 264 8.72 -29.11 5.35
C TYR A 264 8.28 -30.57 5.53
N HIS A 265 7.07 -30.77 6.06
CA HIS A 265 6.41 -32.08 6.08
C HIS A 265 5.78 -32.35 4.72
N CYS A 266 6.19 -33.41 4.04
CA CYS A 266 5.65 -33.74 2.72
C CYS A 266 4.36 -34.56 2.82
N ASP A 267 3.22 -33.95 2.52
CA ASP A 267 1.95 -34.69 2.36
C ASP A 267 1.97 -35.53 1.06
N TYR A 268 2.61 -35.00 0.02
CA TYR A 268 2.77 -35.64 -1.28
C TYR A 268 4.20 -35.53 -1.78
N TRP A 269 4.65 -36.54 -2.53
CA TRP A 269 6.02 -36.64 -3.06
C TRP A 269 6.02 -36.88 -4.57
N ASN A 270 6.73 -36.04 -5.33
CA ASN A 270 6.85 -36.08 -6.79
C ASN A 270 5.50 -36.36 -7.47
N TYR A 271 4.50 -35.54 -7.15
CA TYR A 271 3.13 -35.84 -7.53
C TYR A 271 2.96 -35.75 -9.04
N ASN A 272 2.88 -36.92 -9.67
CA ASN A 272 2.63 -37.08 -11.09
C ASN A 272 1.32 -37.86 -11.28
N MET A 273 0.40 -37.28 -12.05
CA MET A 273 -0.92 -37.88 -12.27
C MET A 273 -0.88 -38.92 -13.39
N PRO A 274 -1.58 -40.06 -13.25
CA PRO A 274 -1.79 -40.98 -14.36
C PRO A 274 -2.58 -40.29 -15.49
N ASN A 275 -2.27 -40.61 -16.76
CA ASN A 275 -2.85 -39.96 -17.94
C ASN A 275 -4.39 -40.08 -18.02
N GLN A 276 -5.05 -39.03 -18.52
CA GLN A 276 -6.48 -38.97 -18.89
C GLN A 276 -7.48 -39.22 -17.75
N GLN A 277 -7.32 -38.55 -16.62
CA GLN A 277 -8.23 -38.59 -15.48
C GLN A 277 -8.69 -37.19 -15.06
N ASN A 278 -9.88 -37.14 -14.45
CA ASN A 278 -10.32 -36.00 -13.66
C ASN A 278 -9.82 -36.23 -12.22
N VAL A 279 -8.90 -35.40 -11.74
CA VAL A 279 -8.26 -35.54 -10.43
C VAL A 279 -8.57 -34.32 -9.58
N SER A 280 -9.06 -34.52 -8.36
CA SER A 280 -9.17 -33.42 -7.39
C SER A 280 -8.00 -33.48 -6.41
N LEU A 281 -7.33 -32.35 -6.25
CA LEU A 281 -6.25 -32.18 -5.29
C LEU A 281 -6.77 -31.47 -4.04
N SER A 282 -6.25 -31.92 -2.89
CA SER A 282 -6.49 -31.29 -1.60
C SER A 282 -5.33 -30.36 -1.23
N PRO A 283 -5.57 -29.28 -0.48
CA PRO A 283 -4.53 -28.41 0.05
C PRO A 283 -3.51 -29.19 0.88
N GLY A 284 -2.25 -28.76 0.86
CA GLY A 284 -1.16 -29.45 1.55
C GLY A 284 0.21 -29.10 0.98
N THR A 285 1.23 -29.82 1.43
CA THR A 285 2.62 -29.66 1.03
C THR A 285 3.01 -30.71 -0.01
N TYR A 286 3.32 -30.25 -1.21
CA TYR A 286 3.73 -31.05 -2.36
C TYR A 286 5.23 -30.90 -2.57
N CYS A 287 5.98 -31.89 -2.08
CA CYS A 287 7.43 -31.94 -2.23
C CYS A 287 7.79 -32.55 -3.59
N GLY A 288 8.64 -31.86 -4.35
CA GLY A 288 8.93 -32.22 -5.75
C GLY A 288 7.87 -31.72 -6.74
N GLY A 289 6.94 -30.88 -6.26
CA GLY A 289 6.01 -30.14 -7.10
C GLY A 289 4.81 -30.94 -7.60
N ILE A 290 4.06 -30.31 -8.49
CA ILE A 290 2.87 -30.88 -9.14
C ILE A 290 3.09 -30.82 -10.64
N ASN A 291 3.06 -31.98 -11.30
CA ASN A 291 3.16 -32.08 -12.75
C ASN A 291 1.83 -32.58 -13.33
N VAL A 292 1.22 -31.75 -14.17
CA VAL A 292 -0.06 -32.03 -14.82
C VAL A 292 0.20 -32.34 -16.30
N GLN A 293 -0.04 -33.58 -16.71
CA GLN A 293 0.15 -34.04 -18.08
C GLN A 293 -1.15 -34.66 -18.61
N ASN A 294 -1.78 -34.06 -19.62
CA ASN A 294 -2.99 -34.58 -20.28
C ASN A 294 -4.13 -34.95 -19.30
N ASN A 295 -4.32 -34.12 -18.28
CA ASN A 295 -5.25 -34.36 -17.19
C ASN A 295 -6.10 -33.12 -16.89
N ASN A 296 -7.25 -33.35 -16.27
CA ASN A 296 -8.09 -32.28 -15.75
C ASN A 296 -8.02 -32.28 -14.21
N VAL A 297 -7.50 -31.19 -13.65
CA VAL A 297 -7.17 -31.07 -12.24
C VAL A 297 -8.04 -30.01 -11.61
N THR A 298 -8.69 -30.37 -10.52
CA THR A 298 -9.46 -29.43 -9.69
C THR A 298 -8.84 -29.31 -8.31
N PHE A 299 -8.25 -28.16 -8.02
CA PHE A 299 -7.73 -27.80 -6.73
C PHE A 299 -8.87 -27.38 -5.80
N SER A 300 -9.05 -28.11 -4.72
CA SER A 300 -9.94 -27.70 -3.63
C SER A 300 -9.40 -26.43 -2.96
N SER A 301 -10.29 -25.59 -2.43
CA SER A 301 -9.90 -24.31 -1.79
C SER A 301 -8.91 -24.53 -0.65
N GLY A 302 -7.84 -23.73 -0.62
CA GLY A 302 -6.82 -23.75 0.42
C GLY A 302 -5.41 -23.44 -0.10
N ASN A 303 -4.42 -23.66 0.75
CA ASN A 303 -3.02 -23.33 0.47
C ASN A 303 -2.27 -24.58 -0.03
N TYR A 304 -1.51 -24.42 -1.11
CA TYR A 304 -0.67 -25.44 -1.73
C TYR A 304 0.79 -24.99 -1.60
N ILE A 305 1.56 -25.69 -0.77
CA ILE A 305 2.98 -25.39 -0.57
C ILE A 305 3.78 -26.30 -1.50
N LEU A 306 4.46 -25.72 -2.49
CA LEU A 306 5.26 -26.43 -3.48
C LEU A 306 6.73 -26.35 -3.05
N VAL A 307 7.28 -27.44 -2.53
CA VAL A 307 8.68 -27.48 -2.07
C VAL A 307 9.52 -28.15 -3.15
N GLY A 308 10.16 -27.33 -3.98
CA GLY A 308 10.84 -27.78 -5.20
C GLY A 308 9.87 -28.32 -6.26
N GLY A 309 10.35 -28.48 -7.49
CA GLY A 309 9.57 -28.99 -8.64
C GLY A 309 8.50 -28.05 -9.21
N GLY A 310 7.99 -27.09 -8.43
CA GLY A 310 7.04 -26.06 -8.87
C GLY A 310 5.67 -26.62 -9.27
N LEU A 311 4.89 -25.82 -10.01
CA LEU A 311 3.67 -26.26 -10.69
C LEU A 311 3.93 -26.27 -12.18
N THR A 312 3.83 -27.44 -12.80
CA THR A 312 4.11 -27.61 -14.22
C THR A 312 2.93 -28.24 -14.96
N THR A 313 2.62 -27.73 -16.14
CA THR A 313 1.66 -28.36 -17.06
C THR A 313 2.38 -28.73 -18.34
N GLN A 314 2.20 -29.94 -18.83
CA GLN A 314 2.76 -30.39 -20.12
C GLN A 314 1.61 -30.78 -21.05
N SER A 315 1.72 -30.38 -22.32
CA SER A 315 0.72 -30.64 -23.38
C SER A 315 -0.54 -29.76 -23.34
N ALA A 316 -1.21 -29.66 -24.51
CA ALA A 316 -2.39 -28.84 -24.73
C ALA A 316 -3.65 -29.34 -24.01
N ASN A 317 -3.68 -30.61 -23.58
CA ASN A 317 -4.85 -31.20 -22.92
C ASN A 317 -4.77 -31.14 -21.38
N SER A 318 -3.86 -30.33 -20.84
CA SER A 318 -3.75 -30.11 -19.39
C SER A 318 -4.68 -28.98 -18.97
N HIS A 319 -5.64 -29.31 -18.10
CA HIS A 319 -6.65 -28.38 -17.59
C HIS A 319 -6.47 -28.26 -16.08
N ILE A 320 -6.36 -27.04 -15.57
CA ILE A 320 -6.25 -26.77 -14.14
C ILE A 320 -7.33 -25.78 -13.73
N SER A 321 -8.02 -26.10 -12.64
CA SER A 321 -9.14 -25.31 -12.11
C SER A 321 -9.08 -25.24 -10.59
N GLY A 322 -9.47 -24.12 -9.99
CA GLY A 322 -9.43 -23.97 -8.54
C GLY A 322 -10.04 -22.66 -8.08
N THR A 323 -10.85 -22.73 -7.03
CA THR A 323 -11.47 -21.55 -6.41
C THR A 323 -10.98 -21.36 -4.99
N GLY A 324 -10.51 -20.16 -4.68
CA GLY A 324 -9.97 -19.84 -3.37
C GLY A 324 -8.68 -20.60 -3.07
N VAL A 325 -7.73 -20.61 -4.01
CA VAL A 325 -6.46 -21.34 -3.91
C VAL A 325 -5.28 -20.38 -3.86
N MET A 326 -4.27 -20.72 -3.07
CA MET A 326 -2.98 -20.02 -3.04
C MET A 326 -1.86 -21.04 -3.23
N PHE A 327 -0.94 -20.77 -4.15
CA PHE A 327 0.25 -21.57 -4.40
C PHE A 327 1.47 -20.83 -3.86
N TYR A 328 2.15 -21.42 -2.88
CA TYR A 328 3.42 -20.92 -2.37
C TYR A 328 4.57 -21.76 -2.94
N ASN A 329 5.38 -21.18 -3.83
CA ASN A 329 6.49 -21.88 -4.47
C ASN A 329 7.81 -21.62 -3.73
N THR A 330 8.39 -22.66 -3.16
CA THR A 330 9.55 -22.57 -2.28
C THR A 330 10.50 -23.75 -2.52
N TYR A 331 11.55 -23.83 -1.72
CA TYR A 331 12.59 -24.83 -1.78
C TYR A 331 13.16 -25.04 -0.38
N GLY A 332 13.94 -26.10 -0.18
CA GLY A 332 14.61 -26.35 1.09
C GLY A 332 14.42 -27.76 1.61
N GLN A 333 14.68 -27.91 2.90
CA GLN A 333 14.77 -29.21 3.57
C GLN A 333 13.37 -29.80 3.78
N THR A 334 13.26 -31.09 3.47
CA THR A 334 12.06 -31.90 3.65
C THR A 334 12.32 -32.99 4.67
N ASP A 335 11.26 -33.46 5.32
CA ASP A 335 11.32 -34.61 6.23
C ASP A 335 11.44 -35.95 5.48
N HIS A 336 11.06 -35.98 4.21
CA HIS A 336 11.17 -37.14 3.34
C HIS A 336 12.63 -37.41 2.95
N GLY A 337 13.25 -38.37 3.64
CA GLY A 337 14.65 -38.74 3.41
C GLY A 337 15.66 -37.67 3.84
N ASN A 338 15.24 -36.67 4.62
CA ASN A 338 16.05 -35.52 5.03
C ASN A 338 16.72 -34.81 3.84
N GLN A 339 16.02 -34.75 2.71
CA GLN A 339 16.53 -34.20 1.45
C GLN A 339 16.20 -32.72 1.32
N SER A 340 17.16 -31.93 0.81
CA SER A 340 16.91 -30.55 0.37
C SER A 340 16.53 -30.54 -1.10
N LEU A 341 15.36 -30.00 -1.42
CA LEU A 341 14.88 -29.86 -2.79
C LEU A 341 15.24 -28.48 -3.33
N SER A 342 15.79 -28.44 -4.55
CA SER A 342 16.13 -27.20 -5.24
C SER A 342 14.87 -26.48 -5.74
N TYR A 343 14.95 -25.16 -5.79
CA TYR A 343 13.88 -24.33 -6.37
C TYR A 343 13.62 -24.70 -7.83
N SER A 344 12.35 -24.72 -8.21
CA SER A 344 11.94 -24.89 -9.61
C SER A 344 10.85 -23.86 -9.92
N PRO A 345 10.94 -23.16 -11.06
CA PRO A 345 9.95 -22.16 -11.45
C PRO A 345 8.56 -22.75 -11.68
N ILE A 346 7.54 -21.90 -11.65
CA ILE A 346 6.20 -22.26 -12.12
C ILE A 346 6.21 -22.24 -13.65
N ASN A 347 5.73 -23.32 -14.27
CA ASN A 347 5.67 -23.44 -15.72
C ASN A 347 4.33 -23.97 -16.20
N ILE A 348 3.43 -23.03 -16.49
CA ILE A 348 2.15 -23.31 -17.12
C ILE A 348 2.29 -23.07 -18.62
N ASN A 349 2.05 -24.12 -19.40
CA ASN A 349 2.24 -24.13 -20.84
C ASN A 349 1.19 -23.24 -21.52
N ALA A 350 1.61 -22.55 -22.59
CA ALA A 350 0.77 -21.64 -23.38
C ALA A 350 -0.53 -22.28 -23.90
N THR A 351 -0.57 -23.61 -24.08
CA THR A 351 -1.72 -24.33 -24.66
C THR A 351 -2.63 -25.02 -23.63
N SER A 352 -2.28 -24.98 -22.34
CA SER A 352 -3.12 -25.54 -21.27
C SER A 352 -4.39 -24.70 -21.07
N THR A 353 -5.39 -25.20 -20.36
CA THR A 353 -6.54 -24.38 -19.92
C THR A 353 -6.42 -24.11 -18.42
N VAL A 354 -6.58 -22.84 -18.02
CA VAL A 354 -6.35 -22.42 -16.63
C VAL A 354 -7.55 -21.63 -16.12
N ASN A 355 -8.08 -22.02 -14.97
CA ASN A 355 -9.10 -21.25 -14.26
C ASN A 355 -8.83 -21.26 -12.75
N LEU A 356 -8.01 -20.32 -12.29
CA LEU A 356 -7.59 -20.24 -10.90
C LEU A 356 -7.99 -18.88 -10.30
N THR A 357 -8.54 -18.93 -9.10
CA THR A 357 -8.92 -17.73 -8.35
C THR A 357 -8.35 -17.79 -6.92
N ALA A 358 -7.74 -16.69 -6.49
CA ALA A 358 -7.19 -16.50 -5.16
C ALA A 358 -8.29 -16.54 -4.08
N PRO A 359 -7.95 -16.88 -2.82
CA PRO A 359 -8.89 -16.73 -1.70
C PRO A 359 -9.34 -15.28 -1.52
N THR A 360 -10.57 -15.04 -1.10
CA THR A 360 -11.10 -13.68 -0.89
C THR A 360 -10.94 -13.18 0.55
N THR A 361 -10.59 -14.08 1.48
CA THR A 361 -10.45 -13.82 2.92
C THR A 361 -9.21 -14.50 3.49
N GLY A 362 -8.81 -14.11 4.71
CA GLY A 362 -7.65 -14.66 5.40
C GLY A 362 -6.34 -13.93 5.05
N THR A 363 -5.23 -14.41 5.61
CA THR A 363 -3.89 -13.79 5.47
C THR A 363 -3.45 -13.62 4.01
N TYR A 364 -3.83 -14.58 3.15
CA TYR A 364 -3.45 -14.60 1.73
C TYR A 364 -4.57 -14.13 0.80
N ALA A 365 -5.55 -13.36 1.32
CA ALA A 365 -6.64 -12.83 0.51
C ALA A 365 -6.10 -12.08 -0.72
N GLY A 366 -6.53 -12.51 -1.90
CA GLY A 366 -6.13 -11.98 -3.19
C GLY A 366 -4.76 -12.44 -3.70
N ILE A 367 -4.05 -13.34 -2.99
CA ILE A 367 -2.76 -13.89 -3.43
C ILE A 367 -2.96 -15.25 -4.10
N LEU A 368 -2.63 -15.37 -5.38
CA LEU A 368 -2.77 -16.61 -6.15
C LEU A 368 -1.46 -17.40 -6.21
N PHE A 369 -0.38 -16.74 -6.62
CA PHE A 369 0.96 -17.32 -6.67
C PHE A 369 1.91 -16.47 -5.83
N PHE A 370 2.65 -17.13 -4.95
CA PHE A 370 3.59 -16.52 -4.04
C PHE A 370 4.91 -17.29 -4.10
N ASP A 371 5.89 -16.77 -4.83
CA ASP A 371 7.24 -17.31 -4.79
C ASP A 371 7.97 -16.89 -3.52
N ASP A 372 8.81 -17.78 -3.03
CA ASP A 372 9.73 -17.50 -1.93
C ASP A 372 10.63 -16.30 -2.25
N ARG A 373 10.65 -15.31 -1.36
CA ARG A 373 11.49 -14.11 -1.49
C ARG A 373 12.99 -14.43 -1.56
N ASN A 374 13.37 -15.58 -1.02
CA ASN A 374 14.74 -16.07 -0.99
C ASN A 374 15.09 -16.96 -2.19
N ALA A 375 14.15 -17.21 -3.11
CA ALA A 375 14.39 -18.00 -4.31
C ALA A 375 15.64 -17.53 -5.10
N PRO A 376 16.29 -18.43 -5.86
CA PRO A 376 17.40 -18.06 -6.72
C PRO A 376 17.01 -16.97 -7.73
N SER A 377 17.88 -15.97 -7.88
CA SER A 377 17.69 -14.89 -8.86
C SER A 377 17.87 -15.39 -10.29
N GLY A 378 17.18 -14.74 -11.24
CA GLY A 378 17.31 -15.05 -12.67
C GLY A 378 16.54 -16.29 -13.10
N THR A 379 15.64 -16.79 -12.26
CA THR A 379 14.63 -17.78 -12.64
C THR A 379 13.54 -17.13 -13.50
N SER A 380 12.76 -17.94 -14.24
CA SER A 380 11.66 -17.44 -15.05
C SER A 380 10.44 -18.30 -14.85
N ASP A 381 9.37 -17.67 -14.39
CA ASP A 381 8.05 -18.27 -14.31
C ASP A 381 7.28 -18.00 -15.61
N SER A 382 6.54 -19.00 -16.07
CA SER A 382 5.70 -18.88 -17.26
C SER A 382 4.25 -19.14 -16.95
N TYR A 383 3.40 -18.17 -17.28
CA TYR A 383 1.95 -18.24 -17.10
C TYR A 383 1.26 -18.18 -18.47
N GLY A 384 1.04 -19.37 -19.04
CA GLY A 384 0.26 -19.59 -20.26
C GLY A 384 -1.20 -19.93 -19.99
N GLY A 385 -1.92 -20.47 -20.97
CA GLY A 385 -3.29 -20.97 -20.75
C GLY A 385 -4.29 -20.73 -21.90
N GLY A 386 -3.80 -20.33 -23.08
CA GLY A 386 -4.64 -19.90 -24.20
C GLY A 386 -5.41 -18.61 -23.92
N SER A 387 -6.27 -18.21 -24.86
CA SER A 387 -7.05 -16.98 -24.74
C SER A 387 -8.03 -17.00 -23.56
N SER A 388 -8.51 -18.16 -23.11
CA SER A 388 -9.49 -18.28 -22.02
C SER A 388 -8.89 -18.40 -20.62
N ALA A 389 -7.56 -18.30 -20.47
CA ALA A 389 -6.88 -18.43 -19.19
C ALA A 389 -7.38 -17.39 -18.16
N VAL A 390 -7.72 -17.87 -16.96
CA VAL A 390 -8.13 -17.02 -15.83
C VAL A 390 -7.12 -17.16 -14.70
N TYR A 391 -6.44 -16.06 -14.41
CA TYR A 391 -5.56 -15.88 -13.25
C TYR A 391 -6.10 -14.73 -12.41
N GLN A 392 -7.10 -15.02 -11.56
CA GLN A 392 -7.68 -13.99 -10.71
C GLN A 392 -6.97 -13.95 -9.36
N GLY A 393 -6.11 -12.95 -9.17
CA GLY A 393 -5.29 -12.82 -7.97
C GLY A 393 -3.94 -12.17 -8.24
N THR A 394 -3.12 -12.10 -7.21
CA THR A 394 -1.76 -11.61 -7.27
C THR A 394 -0.78 -12.72 -7.61
N ILE A 395 0.09 -12.46 -8.58
CA ILE A 395 1.24 -13.28 -8.95
C ILE A 395 2.49 -12.53 -8.48
N TYR A 396 3.15 -13.10 -7.47
CA TYR A 396 4.32 -12.50 -6.83
C TYR A 396 5.56 -13.35 -7.05
N ALA A 397 6.59 -12.74 -7.65
CA ALA A 397 7.88 -13.36 -7.94
C ALA A 397 9.04 -12.36 -7.85
N LYS A 398 9.43 -11.97 -6.63
CA LYS A 398 10.42 -10.90 -6.37
C LYS A 398 11.75 -11.04 -7.12
N LYS A 399 12.21 -12.27 -7.37
CA LYS A 399 13.54 -12.57 -7.94
C LYS A 399 13.48 -13.30 -9.28
N ALA A 400 12.27 -13.51 -9.82
CA ALA A 400 12.05 -14.21 -11.07
C ALA A 400 11.47 -13.27 -12.13
N THR A 401 11.74 -13.61 -13.39
CA THR A 401 11.06 -12.99 -14.53
C THR A 401 9.71 -13.66 -14.72
N ILE A 402 8.62 -12.89 -14.69
CA ILE A 402 7.29 -13.39 -15.05
C ILE A 402 7.10 -13.24 -16.57
N THR A 403 6.88 -14.36 -17.26
CA THR A 403 6.58 -14.38 -18.70
C THR A 403 5.12 -14.73 -18.94
N LEU A 404 4.40 -13.84 -19.63
CA LEU A 404 3.00 -14.00 -20.00
C LEU A 404 2.86 -14.33 -21.48
N TYR A 405 2.26 -15.48 -21.78
CA TYR A 405 2.12 -16.01 -23.15
C TYR A 405 0.80 -15.62 -23.84
N GLY A 406 -0.01 -14.78 -23.19
CA GLY A 406 -1.26 -14.24 -23.73
C GLY A 406 -2.48 -14.83 -23.04
N ASN A 407 -3.05 -14.05 -22.11
CA ASN A 407 -4.22 -14.38 -21.32
C ASN A 407 -5.24 -13.24 -21.49
N SER A 408 -6.41 -13.48 -22.08
CA SER A 408 -7.34 -12.36 -22.34
C SER A 408 -8.01 -11.86 -21.03
N SER A 409 -8.11 -10.53 -20.85
CA SER A 409 -8.71 -9.90 -19.64
C SER A 409 -10.18 -10.27 -19.40
N VAL A 410 -10.85 -10.90 -20.35
CA VAL A 410 -12.33 -10.93 -20.36
C VAL A 410 -12.95 -11.69 -19.19
N ASN A 411 -12.18 -12.52 -18.46
CA ASN A 411 -12.72 -13.39 -17.42
C ASN A 411 -12.14 -13.18 -16.01
N SER A 412 -10.99 -12.53 -15.86
CA SER A 412 -10.39 -12.23 -14.55
C SER A 412 -10.87 -10.88 -14.05
N LYS A 413 -11.52 -10.81 -12.88
CA LYS A 413 -11.93 -9.51 -12.29
C LYS A 413 -10.73 -8.63 -11.96
N TYR A 414 -9.67 -9.23 -11.45
CA TYR A 414 -8.42 -8.55 -11.17
C TYR A 414 -7.21 -9.48 -11.29
N THR A 415 -6.08 -8.91 -11.68
CA THR A 415 -4.78 -9.59 -11.64
C THR A 415 -3.74 -8.57 -11.20
N ILE A 416 -2.91 -8.93 -10.23
CA ILE A 416 -1.78 -8.11 -9.79
C ILE A 416 -0.50 -8.88 -10.10
N ILE A 417 0.52 -8.19 -10.60
CA ILE A 417 1.81 -8.78 -10.94
C ILE A 417 2.90 -8.01 -10.23
N VAL A 418 3.70 -8.71 -9.44
CA VAL A 418 4.87 -8.15 -8.77
C VAL A 418 6.05 -9.07 -9.06
N ALA A 419 7.00 -8.62 -9.87
CA ALA A 419 8.12 -9.45 -10.34
C ALA A 419 9.46 -8.73 -10.29
N ASP A 420 10.56 -9.45 -10.41
CA ASP A 420 11.86 -8.86 -10.72
C ASP A 420 11.80 -8.17 -12.09
N LYS A 421 11.37 -8.94 -13.11
CA LYS A 421 11.15 -8.48 -14.48
C LYS A 421 9.87 -9.07 -15.04
N ILE A 422 9.27 -8.38 -16.01
CA ILE A 422 8.03 -8.79 -16.67
C ILE A 422 8.27 -8.85 -18.17
N SER A 423 7.93 -9.99 -18.77
CA SER A 423 8.05 -10.22 -20.21
C SER A 423 6.70 -10.62 -20.80
N LEU A 424 6.24 -9.86 -21.77
CA LEU A 424 4.98 -10.07 -22.48
C LEU A 424 5.26 -10.58 -23.87
N VAL A 425 4.88 -11.84 -24.10
CA VAL A 425 5.07 -12.57 -25.36
C VAL A 425 3.76 -12.70 -26.13
N GLY A 426 2.62 -12.70 -25.44
CA GLY A 426 1.29 -12.74 -26.05
C GLY A 426 0.36 -11.65 -25.52
N THR A 427 -0.77 -11.46 -26.21
CA THR A 427 -1.77 -10.46 -25.83
C THR A 427 -2.39 -10.78 -24.49
N SER A 428 -2.18 -9.89 -23.51
CA SER A 428 -2.66 -10.05 -22.15
C SER A 428 -3.53 -8.88 -21.75
N GLY A 429 -4.58 -9.13 -20.98
CA GLY A 429 -5.39 -8.07 -20.40
C GLY A 429 -5.42 -8.19 -18.88
N ILE A 430 -5.33 -7.05 -18.20
CA ILE A 430 -5.34 -6.96 -16.73
C ILE A 430 -6.48 -6.04 -16.29
N SER A 431 -7.33 -6.55 -15.42
CA SER A 431 -8.43 -5.79 -14.80
C SER A 431 -8.11 -5.50 -13.33
N ASN A 432 -8.87 -4.61 -12.71
CA ASN A 432 -8.66 -4.15 -11.33
C ASN A 432 -9.98 -4.07 -10.52
N ASP A 433 -10.97 -4.90 -10.84
CA ASP A 433 -12.19 -5.02 -10.05
C ASP A 433 -11.92 -5.84 -8.77
N TYR A 434 -11.54 -5.12 -7.71
CA TYR A 434 -11.31 -5.68 -6.38
C TYR A 434 -12.58 -5.78 -5.53
N SER A 435 -13.79 -5.60 -6.08
CA SER A 435 -15.05 -5.61 -5.31
C SER A 435 -15.31 -6.91 -4.53
N SER A 436 -14.69 -8.01 -4.96
CA SER A 436 -14.74 -9.30 -4.27
C SER A 436 -13.86 -9.38 -3.01
N LEU A 437 -12.98 -8.41 -2.80
CA LEU A 437 -12.08 -8.34 -1.67
C LEU A 437 -12.57 -7.30 -0.65
N PRO A 438 -12.54 -7.60 0.66
CA PRO A 438 -13.13 -6.73 1.69
C PRO A 438 -12.48 -5.35 1.78
N ASN A 439 -11.22 -5.20 1.36
CA ASN A 439 -10.45 -3.95 1.47
C ASN A 439 -9.80 -3.54 0.14
N GLY A 440 -10.39 -3.95 -0.99
CA GLY A 440 -9.90 -3.62 -2.32
C GLY A 440 -8.58 -4.30 -2.66
N SER A 441 -7.66 -3.57 -3.30
CA SER A 441 -6.39 -4.10 -3.80
C SER A 441 -5.58 -4.79 -2.70
N PRO A 442 -5.05 -6.01 -2.92
CA PRO A 442 -4.08 -6.64 -2.03
C PRO A 442 -2.83 -5.80 -1.77
N ILE A 443 -2.44 -4.95 -2.72
CA ILE A 443 -1.36 -3.98 -2.54
C ILE A 443 -1.94 -2.73 -1.89
N GLN A 444 -1.38 -2.37 -0.74
CA GLN A 444 -1.81 -1.24 0.08
C GLN A 444 -0.74 -0.14 0.06
N GLN A 445 -1.18 1.11 0.06
CA GLN A 445 -0.34 2.30 0.13
C GLN A 445 -0.79 3.19 1.28
N VAL A 446 0.16 3.93 1.86
CA VAL A 446 -0.13 4.91 2.92
C VAL A 446 -0.67 6.19 2.29
N VAL A 447 -1.88 6.58 2.67
CA VAL A 447 -2.52 7.83 2.22
C VAL A 447 -2.93 8.69 3.42
N LEU A 448 -2.79 10.01 3.27
CA LEU A 448 -3.39 10.97 4.19
C LEU A 448 -4.81 11.29 3.72
N LEU A 449 -5.75 11.27 4.65
CA LEU A 449 -7.16 11.55 4.44
C LEU A 449 -7.52 12.84 5.21
N GLU A 450 -8.00 13.85 4.49
CA GLU A 450 -8.45 15.13 5.07
C GLU A 450 -9.97 15.27 5.12
#